data_AF-Q4GYB0-F1
#
_entry.id   AF-Q4GYB0-F1
#
_cell.length_a   1.000
_cell.length_b   1.000
_cell.length_c   1.000
_cell.angle_alpha   90.00
_cell.angle_beta   90.00
_cell.angle_gamma   90.00
#
_symmetry.space_group_name_H-M   'P 1'
#
loop_
_entity.id
_entity.type
_entity.pdbx_description
1 polymer ?
#
loop_
_entity_poly.entity_id
_entity_poly.type
_entity_poly.pdbx_seq_one_letter_code
_entity_poly.pdbx_strand_id
1 'polypeptide(L)'
;MSTEELVQRVVQMQMTSPHFAEYCVAHVTDSKHKFLFDATDSEERRLYCALLQRMRGGFISDESRECAGATAAGTERQRQRHRHRMLTLWQSLSHYFTSAGAAGATTFCSRVAASAAVVYGPHMPHMFRNIKDLAAFVEMVDAAPRGEEHQRAIVQFMRGRLPMTEVFLHVMLQLCDGYVYEAWCMQAQKPVEEMCMRGGKNQKEEEGGSAYGMASRRKDAASWSTNYTAPSDIMVDEAALQKGGTVIFLANMLMAEHETFGRPLRYGAVFEHYILRMVQLLARYAMDGSEALAFVRETVEVWTEGNVFAPATLQDMRDAVGIKANANNHR
;
A
#
# COMPACT_ATOMS: atom_id res chain seq x y z
N MET A 1 34.16 -6.73 18.94
CA MET A 1 32.98 -7.25 18.24
C MET A 1 33.29 -7.23 16.77
N SER A 2 33.27 -8.39 16.13
CA SER A 2 33.46 -8.50 14.68
C SER A 2 32.26 -7.89 13.94
N THR A 3 32.43 -7.58 12.66
CA THR A 3 31.34 -7.12 11.80
C THR A 3 30.19 -8.12 11.75
N GLU A 4 30.51 -9.41 11.65
CA GLU A 4 29.52 -10.49 11.65
C GLU A 4 28.75 -10.58 12.97
N GLU A 5 29.43 -10.48 14.12
CA GLU A 5 28.79 -10.46 15.43
C GLU A 5 27.83 -9.26 15.59
N LEU A 6 28.24 -8.09 15.09
CA LEU A 6 27.39 -6.89 15.11
C LEU A 6 26.13 -7.12 14.28
N VAL A 7 26.28 -7.57 13.03
CA VAL A 7 25.15 -7.80 12.13
C VAL A 7 24.20 -8.85 12.70
N GLN A 8 24.71 -9.97 13.23
CA GLN A 8 23.90 -11.00 13.87
C GLN A 8 23.12 -10.44 15.07
N ARG A 9 23.75 -9.64 15.93
CA ARG A 9 23.09 -9.01 17.08
C ARG A 9 22.00 -8.03 16.66
N VAL A 10 22.24 -7.27 15.59
CA VAL A 10 21.26 -6.34 15.03
C VAL A 10 20.05 -7.09 14.47
N VAL A 11 20.26 -8.17 13.70
CA VAL A 11 19.17 -9.01 13.20
C VAL A 11 18.40 -9.68 14.34
N GLN A 12 19.10 -10.19 15.36
CA GLN A 12 18.45 -10.76 16.54
C GLN A 12 17.59 -9.70 17.25
N MET A 13 18.12 -8.49 17.46
CA MET A 13 17.41 -7.41 18.11
C MET A 13 16.17 -6.99 17.32
N GLN A 14 16.29 -6.88 15.99
CA GLN A 14 15.17 -6.60 15.11
C GLN A 14 14.05 -7.63 15.20
N MET A 15 14.38 -8.90 15.41
CA MET A 15 13.38 -9.97 15.44
C MET A 15 12.79 -10.18 16.84
N THR A 16 13.46 -9.75 17.90
CA THR A 16 13.08 -10.08 19.29
C THR A 16 12.72 -8.87 20.15
N SER A 17 13.26 -7.68 19.86
CA SER A 17 13.10 -6.49 20.70
C SER A 17 12.02 -5.55 20.15
N PRO A 18 11.05 -5.12 20.98
CA PRO A 18 10.11 -4.06 20.59
C PRO A 18 10.78 -2.68 20.45
N HIS A 19 11.96 -2.49 21.04
CA HIS A 19 12.71 -1.22 21.04
C HIS A 19 13.71 -1.11 19.89
N PHE A 20 13.62 -1.98 18.87
CA PHE A 20 14.56 -1.92 17.74
C PHE A 20 14.51 -0.59 16.99
N ALA A 21 13.35 0.07 16.92
CA ALA A 21 13.26 1.40 16.31
C ALA A 21 14.11 2.44 17.08
N GLU A 22 14.03 2.45 18.41
CA GLU A 22 14.85 3.33 19.27
C GLU A 22 16.35 3.04 19.07
N TYR A 23 16.71 1.76 18.96
CA TYR A 23 18.08 1.37 18.64
C TYR A 23 18.55 1.98 17.32
N CYS A 24 17.72 1.97 16.29
CA CYS A 24 18.05 2.56 15.00
C CYS A 24 18.15 4.08 15.04
N VAL A 25 17.31 4.78 15.82
CA VAL A 25 17.48 6.21 16.06
C VAL A 25 18.83 6.50 16.70
N ALA A 26 19.18 5.73 17.75
CA ALA A 26 20.42 5.93 18.49
C ALA A 26 21.68 5.71 17.64
N HIS A 27 21.61 4.89 16.59
CA HIS A 27 22.77 4.52 15.76
C HIS A 27 22.70 5.08 14.32
N VAL A 28 21.79 6.01 14.01
CA VAL A 28 21.60 6.53 12.64
C VAL A 28 22.84 7.24 12.07
N THR A 29 23.72 7.74 12.93
CA THR A 29 24.98 8.38 12.54
C THR A 29 26.21 7.50 12.78
N ASP A 30 26.04 6.28 13.32
CA ASP A 30 27.16 5.36 13.54
C ASP A 30 27.55 4.69 12.22
N SER A 31 28.79 4.92 11.78
CA SER A 31 29.38 4.29 10.60
C SER A 31 29.30 2.76 10.61
N LYS A 32 29.34 2.12 11.79
CA LYS A 32 29.24 0.66 11.92
C LYS A 32 27.86 0.13 11.60
N HIS A 33 26.84 0.97 11.68
CA HIS A 33 25.44 0.66 11.39
C HIS A 33 24.98 1.21 10.06
N LYS A 34 25.89 1.75 9.24
CA LYS A 34 25.56 2.33 7.94
C LYS A 34 24.77 1.34 7.07
N PHE A 35 25.06 0.05 7.16
CA PHE A 35 24.33 -1.01 6.45
C PHE A 35 22.83 -1.08 6.77
N LEU A 36 22.36 -0.50 7.88
CA LEU A 36 20.94 -0.41 8.22
C LEU A 36 20.21 0.76 7.54
N PHE A 37 20.93 1.72 6.97
CA PHE A 37 20.35 2.95 6.43
C PHE A 37 20.73 3.20 4.99
N ASP A 38 21.83 2.59 4.53
CA ASP A 38 22.36 2.67 3.18
C ASP A 38 22.06 1.36 2.43
N ALA A 39 21.58 1.50 1.20
CA ALA A 39 21.26 0.41 0.29
C ALA A 39 22.50 -0.13 -0.45
N THR A 40 23.63 0.55 -0.35
CA THR A 40 24.87 0.19 -1.04
C THR A 40 25.23 -1.27 -0.74
N ASP A 41 25.61 -2.01 -1.79
CA ASP A 41 25.95 -3.44 -1.71
C ASP A 41 27.29 -3.67 -0.98
N SER A 42 27.24 -3.52 0.34
CA SER A 42 28.35 -3.81 1.24
C SER A 42 28.31 -5.26 1.73
N GLU A 43 29.44 -5.76 2.24
CA GLU A 43 29.49 -7.09 2.84
C GLU A 43 28.51 -7.21 4.03
N GLU A 44 28.46 -6.17 4.86
CA GLU A 44 27.53 -6.08 6.00
C GLU A 44 26.08 -6.10 5.55
N ARG A 45 25.76 -5.37 4.49
CA ARG A 45 24.40 -5.32 3.93
C ARG A 45 23.97 -6.69 3.40
N ARG A 46 24.84 -7.38 2.65
CA ARG A 46 24.57 -8.73 2.15
C ARG A 46 24.38 -9.73 3.28
N LEU A 47 25.26 -9.71 4.27
CA LEU A 47 25.17 -10.57 5.44
C LEU A 47 23.87 -10.32 6.21
N TYR A 48 23.54 -9.05 6.42
CA TYR A 48 22.35 -8.63 7.13
C TYR A 48 21.06 -9.08 6.40
N CYS A 49 20.96 -8.86 5.09
CA CYS A 49 19.83 -9.33 4.29
C CYS A 49 19.72 -10.87 4.28
N ALA A 50 20.84 -11.58 4.15
CA ALA A 50 20.86 -13.04 4.17
C ALA A 50 20.40 -13.62 5.52
N LEU A 51 20.86 -13.05 6.64
CA LEU A 51 20.46 -13.46 7.98
C LEU A 51 18.97 -13.19 8.23
N LEU A 52 18.45 -12.04 7.79
CA LEU A 52 17.02 -11.76 7.85
C LEU A 52 16.19 -12.75 7.06
N GLN A 53 16.57 -13.04 5.82
CA GLN A 53 15.88 -14.02 4.98
C GLN A 53 15.89 -15.41 5.63
N ARG A 54 17.03 -15.82 6.19
CA ARG A 54 17.16 -17.11 6.89
C ARG A 54 16.28 -17.18 8.14
N MET A 55 16.32 -16.16 8.99
CA MET A 55 15.49 -16.09 10.19
C MET A 55 14.00 -16.15 9.80
N ARG A 56 13.58 -15.40 8.77
CA ARG A 56 12.19 -15.34 8.32
C ARG A 56 11.67 -16.61 7.64
N GLY A 57 12.53 -17.32 6.91
CA GLY A 57 12.17 -18.59 6.29
C GLY A 57 11.65 -19.60 7.32
N GLY A 58 12.16 -19.55 8.56
CA GLY A 58 11.63 -20.33 9.67
C GLY A 58 10.32 -19.80 10.28
N PHE A 59 10.11 -18.48 10.28
CA PHE A 59 8.92 -17.87 10.90
C PHE A 59 7.65 -17.94 10.03
N ILE A 60 7.78 -17.89 8.70
CA ILE A 60 6.61 -17.88 7.80
C ILE A 60 5.84 -19.21 7.88
N SER A 61 6.51 -20.35 8.08
CA SER A 61 5.83 -21.66 8.11
C SER A 61 4.88 -21.83 9.31
N ASP A 62 5.24 -21.29 10.48
CA ASP A 62 4.43 -21.45 11.70
C ASP A 62 3.36 -20.35 11.86
N GLU A 63 3.73 -19.08 11.67
CA GLU A 63 2.81 -17.98 12.01
C GLU A 63 1.71 -17.74 10.97
N SER A 64 1.89 -18.24 9.74
CA SER A 64 0.85 -18.21 8.69
C SER A 64 -0.46 -18.84 9.14
N ARG A 65 -0.42 -19.82 10.07
CA ARG A 65 -1.63 -20.47 10.61
C ARG A 65 -2.31 -19.64 11.71
N GLU A 66 -1.55 -18.88 12.50
CA GLU A 66 -2.08 -18.17 13.67
C GLU A 66 -2.63 -16.77 13.37
N CYS A 67 -2.18 -16.09 12.30
CA CYS A 67 -2.82 -14.85 11.84
C CYS A 67 -4.31 -15.03 11.48
N ALA A 68 -4.81 -16.27 11.36
CA ALA A 68 -6.23 -16.56 11.21
C ALA A 68 -7.07 -16.30 12.49
N GLY A 69 -6.43 -16.15 13.66
CA GLY A 69 -7.11 -16.04 14.95
C GLY A 69 -7.45 -14.62 15.40
N ALA A 70 -6.78 -13.58 14.88
CA ALA A 70 -6.93 -12.21 15.39
C ALA A 70 -8.30 -11.58 15.05
N THR A 71 -8.92 -11.98 13.93
CA THR A 71 -10.31 -11.64 13.62
C THR A 71 -11.21 -12.87 13.75
N ALA A 72 -11.54 -13.27 14.99
CA ALA A 72 -12.55 -14.31 15.24
C ALA A 72 -13.95 -13.93 14.69
N ALA A 73 -14.18 -12.64 14.44
CA ALA A 73 -15.39 -12.11 13.82
C ALA A 73 -15.22 -11.98 12.30
N GLY A 74 -15.93 -12.81 11.55
CA GLY A 74 -15.97 -12.73 10.08
C GLY A 74 -16.25 -14.09 9.43
N THR A 75 -16.83 -14.04 8.24
CA THR A 75 -17.00 -15.24 7.41
C THR A 75 -15.63 -15.87 7.10
N GLU A 76 -15.60 -17.18 6.86
CA GLU A 76 -14.36 -17.88 6.45
C GLU A 76 -13.69 -17.19 5.26
N ARG A 77 -14.51 -16.66 4.34
CA ARG A 77 -14.06 -15.93 3.15
C ARG A 77 -13.35 -14.61 3.52
N GLN A 78 -13.86 -13.87 4.50
CA GLN A 78 -13.20 -12.66 5.01
C GLN A 78 -11.87 -12.99 5.69
N ARG A 79 -11.83 -14.05 6.52
CA ARG A 79 -10.58 -14.51 7.16
C ARG A 79 -9.53 -14.93 6.13
N GLN A 80 -9.92 -15.63 5.07
CA GLN A 80 -9.02 -15.98 3.96
C GLN A 80 -8.51 -14.75 3.19
N ARG A 81 -9.37 -13.77 2.89
CA ARG A 81 -8.95 -12.51 2.25
C ARG A 81 -7.95 -11.74 3.12
N HIS A 82 -8.24 -11.61 4.41
CA HIS A 82 -7.34 -10.94 5.35
C HIS A 82 -5.98 -11.64 5.41
N ARG A 83 -5.97 -12.98 5.52
CA ARG A 83 -4.72 -13.78 5.50
C ARG A 83 -3.94 -13.59 4.20
N HIS A 84 -4.62 -13.62 3.05
CA HIS A 84 -3.97 -13.39 1.76
C HIS A 84 -3.35 -11.99 1.68
N ARG A 85 -4.10 -10.95 2.12
CA ARG A 85 -3.60 -9.57 2.20
C ARG A 85 -2.34 -9.48 3.06
N MET A 86 -2.32 -10.13 4.23
CA MET A 86 -1.16 -10.08 5.15
C MET A 86 0.06 -10.78 4.56
N LEU A 87 -0.11 -11.93 3.92
CA LEU A 87 0.98 -12.64 3.26
C LEU A 87 1.56 -11.85 2.09
N THR A 88 0.69 -11.27 1.25
CA THR A 88 1.12 -10.44 0.12
C THR A 88 1.85 -9.18 0.60
N LEU A 89 1.35 -8.53 1.64
CA LEU A 89 1.98 -7.35 2.23
C LEU A 89 3.35 -7.69 2.85
N TRP A 90 3.45 -8.82 3.56
CA TRP A 90 4.70 -9.30 4.13
C TRP A 90 5.75 -9.61 3.06
N GLN A 91 5.33 -10.24 1.95
CA GLN A 91 6.19 -10.52 0.80
C GLN A 91 6.62 -9.23 0.10
N SER A 92 5.70 -8.28 -0.11
CA SER A 92 5.96 -6.97 -0.70
C SER A 92 7.03 -6.22 0.10
N LEU A 93 6.87 -6.15 1.43
CA LEU A 93 7.88 -5.56 2.32
C LEU A 93 9.22 -6.27 2.20
N SER A 94 9.21 -7.60 2.28
CA SER A 94 10.43 -8.42 2.18
C SER A 94 11.17 -8.15 0.87
N HIS A 95 10.45 -8.10 -0.24
CA HIS A 95 11.05 -7.80 -1.54
C HIS A 95 11.58 -6.37 -1.59
N TYR A 96 10.74 -5.37 -1.30
CA TYR A 96 11.06 -3.94 -1.42
C TYR A 96 12.37 -3.57 -0.73
N PHE A 97 12.61 -4.09 0.48
CA PHE A 97 13.79 -3.74 1.25
C PHE A 97 14.92 -4.79 1.26
N THR A 98 14.80 -5.89 0.52
CA THR A 98 15.93 -6.84 0.38
C THR A 98 16.47 -6.93 -1.04
N SER A 99 15.70 -6.54 -2.05
CA SER A 99 16.18 -6.50 -3.42
C SER A 99 17.10 -5.30 -3.64
N ALA A 100 18.42 -5.52 -3.52
CA ALA A 100 19.41 -4.62 -4.09
C ALA A 100 19.26 -4.63 -5.62
N GLY A 101 18.64 -3.58 -6.18
CA GLY A 101 18.59 -3.33 -7.63
C GLY A 101 18.03 -4.47 -8.50
N ALA A 102 16.70 -4.59 -8.60
CA ALA A 102 16.09 -5.45 -9.61
C ALA A 102 16.12 -4.79 -11.01
N ALA A 103 17.31 -4.75 -11.62
CA ALA A 103 17.45 -4.57 -13.06
C ALA A 103 16.98 -5.85 -13.76
N GLY A 104 15.71 -5.90 -14.20
CA GLY A 104 15.16 -7.08 -14.91
C GLY A 104 13.63 -7.24 -14.91
N ALA A 105 12.91 -6.21 -14.50
CA ALA A 105 11.46 -6.16 -14.34
C ALA A 105 10.67 -6.15 -15.69
N THR A 106 10.05 -7.27 -16.09
CA THR A 106 9.34 -7.40 -17.38
C THR A 106 7.82 -7.18 -17.34
N THR A 107 7.18 -7.14 -16.17
CA THR A 107 5.72 -6.87 -16.04
C THR A 107 5.42 -5.46 -15.51
N PHE A 108 4.19 -4.96 -15.74
CA PHE A 108 3.76 -3.61 -15.31
C PHE A 108 3.92 -3.39 -13.79
N CYS A 109 3.58 -4.39 -12.97
CA CYS A 109 3.85 -4.34 -11.53
C CYS A 109 5.36 -4.32 -11.22
N SER A 110 6.20 -4.99 -12.02
CA SER A 110 7.65 -4.88 -11.88
C SER A 110 8.20 -3.51 -12.30
N ARG A 111 7.58 -2.79 -13.25
CA ARG A 111 8.04 -1.45 -13.65
C ARG A 111 7.78 -0.40 -12.58
N VAL A 112 6.64 -0.51 -11.87
CA VAL A 112 6.39 0.28 -10.66
C VAL A 112 7.43 -0.06 -9.59
N ALA A 113 7.79 -1.35 -9.44
CA ALA A 113 8.84 -1.83 -8.55
C ALA A 113 10.27 -1.40 -8.97
N ALA A 114 10.54 -1.23 -10.27
CA ALA A 114 11.83 -0.74 -10.77
C ALA A 114 12.04 0.75 -10.48
N SER A 115 10.96 1.55 -10.48
CA SER A 115 10.95 2.89 -9.87
C SER A 115 11.00 2.82 -8.33
N ALA A 116 10.51 1.73 -7.73
CA ALA A 116 10.52 1.48 -6.29
C ALA A 116 11.85 0.93 -5.75
N ALA A 117 12.87 0.71 -6.60
CA ALA A 117 14.22 0.40 -6.14
C ALA A 117 14.95 1.63 -5.56
N VAL A 118 14.38 2.82 -5.74
CA VAL A 118 14.81 4.03 -5.04
C VAL A 118 14.13 4.01 -3.68
N VAL A 119 14.89 3.61 -2.66
CA VAL A 119 14.48 3.85 -1.27
C VAL A 119 14.65 5.33 -1.01
N TYR A 120 13.55 6.02 -0.69
CA TYR A 120 13.50 7.48 -0.60
C TYR A 120 13.95 7.97 0.78
N GLY A 121 13.85 7.11 1.79
CA GLY A 121 14.22 7.37 3.17
C GLY A 121 15.34 6.44 3.65
N PRO A 122 15.59 6.38 4.97
CA PRO A 122 16.60 5.50 5.53
C PRO A 122 16.26 4.03 5.23
N HIS A 123 17.22 3.31 4.65
CA HIS A 123 17.03 1.94 4.17
C HIS A 123 17.07 0.89 5.30
N MET A 124 16.21 1.04 6.30
CA MET A 124 16.06 0.07 7.37
C MET A 124 15.00 -0.96 6.97
N PRO A 125 15.40 -2.20 6.67
CA PRO A 125 14.60 -2.97 5.76
C PRO A 125 13.29 -3.45 6.34
N HIS A 126 13.15 -3.65 7.65
CA HIS A 126 11.84 -4.00 8.20
C HIS A 126 11.67 -3.57 9.65
N MET A 127 10.50 -3.02 9.98
CA MET A 127 10.11 -2.76 11.36
C MET A 127 9.50 -4.00 12.00
N PHE A 128 8.60 -4.66 11.27
CA PHE A 128 7.77 -5.73 11.82
C PHE A 128 8.65 -6.94 12.10
N ARG A 129 8.63 -7.40 13.36
CA ARG A 129 9.41 -8.57 13.79
C ARG A 129 8.90 -9.82 13.08
N ASN A 130 7.59 -9.90 12.91
CA ASN A 130 6.92 -11.05 12.34
C ASN A 130 5.57 -10.65 11.69
N ILE A 131 4.86 -11.62 11.10
CA ILE A 131 3.62 -11.32 10.37
C ILE A 131 2.47 -10.91 11.30
N LYS A 132 2.51 -11.34 12.56
CA LYS A 132 1.52 -10.92 13.58
C LYS A 132 1.64 -9.44 13.92
N ASP A 133 2.86 -8.94 14.08
CA ASP A 133 3.09 -7.50 14.31
C ASP A 133 2.57 -6.66 13.14
N LEU A 134 2.77 -7.13 11.91
CA LEU A 134 2.22 -6.48 10.72
C LEU A 134 0.69 -6.51 10.74
N ALA A 135 0.09 -7.66 11.05
CA ALA A 135 -1.36 -7.79 11.15
C ALA A 135 -1.95 -6.85 12.20
N ALA A 136 -1.33 -6.74 13.38
CA ALA A 136 -1.76 -5.83 14.43
C ALA A 136 -1.73 -4.35 13.96
N PHE A 137 -0.68 -3.94 13.24
CA PHE A 137 -0.63 -2.60 12.66
C PHE A 137 -1.73 -2.38 11.62
N VAL A 138 -1.98 -3.36 10.76
CA VAL A 138 -3.04 -3.26 9.75
C VAL A 138 -4.42 -3.19 10.41
N GLU A 139 -4.66 -3.93 11.49
CA GLU A 139 -5.89 -3.82 12.27
C GLU A 139 -6.07 -2.44 12.90
N MET A 140 -4.99 -1.82 13.37
CA MET A 140 -5.04 -0.42 13.82
C MET A 140 -5.47 0.50 12.68
N VAL A 141 -4.89 0.36 11.48
CA VAL A 141 -5.25 1.17 10.30
C VAL A 141 -6.70 0.92 9.86
N ASP A 142 -7.15 -0.34 9.83
CA ASP A 142 -8.55 -0.70 9.52
C ASP A 142 -9.55 -0.13 10.55
N ALA A 143 -9.10 0.16 11.78
CA ALA A 143 -9.91 0.78 12.82
C ALA A 143 -9.89 2.32 12.78
N ALA A 144 -9.03 2.95 11.97
CA ALA A 144 -8.93 4.41 11.86
C ALA A 144 -10.26 5.14 11.55
N PRO A 145 -11.18 4.60 10.74
CA PRO A 145 -12.48 5.23 10.49
C PRO A 145 -13.39 5.33 11.72
N ARG A 146 -13.08 4.63 12.83
CA ARG A 146 -13.90 4.65 14.05
C ARG A 146 -13.80 5.96 14.83
N GLY A 147 -12.80 6.80 14.55
CA GLY A 147 -12.71 8.14 15.12
C GLY A 147 -11.29 8.65 15.33
N GLU A 148 -11.20 9.92 15.71
CA GLU A 148 -9.96 10.67 15.80
C GLU A 148 -8.94 10.09 16.80
N GLU A 149 -9.40 9.48 17.89
CA GLU A 149 -8.51 8.82 18.87
C GLU A 149 -7.69 7.70 18.24
N HIS A 150 -8.32 6.88 17.39
CA HIS A 150 -7.63 5.80 16.66
C HIS A 150 -6.62 6.39 15.68
N GLN A 151 -7.01 7.45 14.96
CA GLN A 151 -6.14 8.14 14.01
C GLN A 151 -4.88 8.69 14.69
N ARG A 152 -5.05 9.41 15.82
CA ARG A 152 -3.92 9.93 16.61
C ARG A 152 -3.04 8.82 17.17
N ALA A 153 -3.63 7.73 17.67
CA ALA A 153 -2.87 6.58 18.19
C ALA A 153 -2.00 5.92 17.11
N ILE A 154 -2.51 5.80 15.88
CA ILE A 154 -1.74 5.27 14.73
C ILE A 154 -0.58 6.20 14.37
N VAL A 155 -0.84 7.51 14.31
CA VAL A 155 0.20 8.51 14.00
C VAL A 155 1.28 8.52 15.08
N GLN A 156 0.91 8.46 16.36
CA GLN A 156 1.86 8.35 17.47
C GLN A 156 2.65 7.03 17.42
N PHE A 157 2.00 5.91 17.07
CA PHE A 157 2.66 4.62 16.88
C PHE A 157 3.74 4.69 15.80
N MET A 158 3.44 5.36 14.68
CA MET A 158 4.39 5.53 13.58
C MET A 158 5.53 6.49 13.95
N ARG A 159 5.18 7.64 14.55
CA ARG A 159 6.13 8.64 15.03
C ARG A 159 7.09 8.09 16.08
N GLY A 160 6.60 7.26 17.00
CA GLY A 160 7.42 6.63 18.04
C GLY A 160 8.47 5.65 17.50
N ARG A 161 8.46 5.38 16.19
CA ARG A 161 9.33 4.38 15.56
C ARG A 161 10.06 4.93 14.35
N LEU A 162 10.38 6.21 14.35
CA LEU A 162 11.42 6.73 13.46
C LEU A 162 12.70 5.87 13.58
N PRO A 163 13.51 5.69 12.51
CA PRO A 163 13.37 6.28 11.19
C PRO A 163 12.50 5.49 10.19
N MET A 164 11.49 4.74 10.65
CA MET A 164 10.75 3.76 9.83
C MET A 164 9.59 4.31 9.01
N THR A 165 9.54 5.61 8.77
CA THR A 165 8.45 6.29 8.07
C THR A 165 8.17 5.68 6.70
N GLU A 166 9.21 5.32 5.94
CA GLU A 166 9.04 4.72 4.62
C GLU A 166 8.39 3.34 4.67
N VAL A 167 8.69 2.52 5.68
CA VAL A 167 8.04 1.21 5.87
C VAL A 167 6.53 1.40 6.08
N PHE A 168 6.15 2.40 6.87
CA PHE A 168 4.74 2.71 7.11
C PHE A 168 4.04 3.25 5.87
N LEU A 169 4.67 4.17 5.14
CA LEU A 169 4.12 4.72 3.90
C LEU A 169 3.99 3.64 2.82
N HIS A 170 4.93 2.71 2.73
CA HIS A 170 4.81 1.55 1.85
C HIS A 170 3.63 0.67 2.24
N VAL A 171 3.48 0.34 3.53
CA VAL A 171 2.31 -0.43 3.98
C VAL A 171 1.01 0.30 3.67
N MET A 172 0.94 1.60 3.95
CA MET A 172 -0.22 2.44 3.67
C MET A 172 -0.56 2.45 2.18
N LEU A 173 0.41 2.60 1.28
CA LEU A 173 0.18 2.51 -0.17
C LEU A 173 -0.40 1.16 -0.57
N GLN A 174 0.14 0.06 -0.04
CA GLN A 174 -0.37 -1.29 -0.33
C GLN A 174 -1.78 -1.51 0.23
N LEU A 175 -2.11 -0.92 1.39
CA LEU A 175 -3.47 -0.94 1.94
C LEU A 175 -4.43 -0.13 1.06
N CYS A 176 -4.02 1.05 0.61
CA CYS A 176 -4.81 1.89 -0.30
C CYS A 176 -5.15 1.13 -1.60
N ASP A 177 -4.15 0.51 -2.23
CA ASP A 177 -4.35 -0.35 -3.40
C ASP A 177 -5.31 -1.53 -3.11
N GLY A 178 -5.13 -2.18 -1.94
CA GLY A 178 -6.02 -3.24 -1.49
C GLY A 178 -7.48 -2.80 -1.31
N TYR A 179 -7.72 -1.60 -0.76
CA TYR A 179 -9.06 -1.05 -0.57
C TYR A 179 -9.71 -0.67 -1.90
N VAL A 180 -8.94 -0.08 -2.82
CA VAL A 180 -9.40 0.20 -4.18
C VAL A 180 -9.78 -1.10 -4.90
N TYR A 181 -8.95 -2.12 -4.80
CA TYR A 181 -9.25 -3.43 -5.37
C TYR A 181 -10.50 -4.07 -4.76
N GLU A 182 -10.69 -3.95 -3.44
CA GLU A 182 -11.91 -4.43 -2.76
C GLU A 182 -13.17 -3.72 -3.28
N ALA A 183 -13.10 -2.39 -3.42
CA ALA A 183 -14.19 -1.58 -3.95
C ALA A 183 -14.64 -2.03 -5.34
N TRP A 184 -13.66 -2.41 -6.19
CA TRP A 184 -13.91 -2.92 -7.54
C TRP A 184 -14.29 -4.40 -7.59
N CYS A 185 -13.75 -5.26 -6.73
CA CYS A 185 -14.08 -6.69 -6.78
C CYS A 185 -15.46 -7.04 -6.24
N MET A 186 -16.00 -6.23 -5.31
CA MET A 186 -17.40 -6.36 -4.87
C MET A 186 -18.38 -6.14 -6.04
N GLN A 187 -17.97 -5.43 -7.10
CA GLN A 187 -18.71 -5.27 -8.35
C GLN A 187 -18.89 -6.60 -9.10
N ALA A 188 -17.83 -7.42 -9.16
CA ALA A 188 -17.82 -8.68 -9.92
C ALA A 188 -18.57 -9.83 -9.22
N GLN A 189 -19.02 -9.63 -7.96
CA GLN A 189 -19.67 -10.65 -7.15
C GLN A 189 -21.15 -10.42 -6.89
N LYS A 190 -21.79 -9.37 -7.45
CA LYS A 190 -23.26 -9.32 -7.46
C LYS A 190 -23.78 -10.50 -8.31
N PRO A 191 -24.66 -11.34 -7.76
CA PRO A 191 -24.99 -12.63 -8.34
C PRO A 191 -25.79 -12.45 -9.64
N VAL A 192 -25.52 -13.35 -10.58
CA VAL A 192 -26.28 -13.61 -11.81
C VAL A 192 -27.79 -13.79 -11.55
N GLU A 193 -28.22 -13.94 -10.30
CA GLU A 193 -29.62 -14.01 -9.89
C GLU A 193 -30.43 -12.73 -10.18
N GLU A 194 -29.82 -11.54 -10.22
CA GLU A 194 -30.53 -10.32 -10.66
C GLU A 194 -30.60 -10.17 -12.19
N MET A 195 -29.77 -10.88 -12.96
CA MET A 195 -29.90 -10.94 -14.42
C MET A 195 -30.88 -12.01 -14.90
N CYS A 196 -31.19 -13.03 -14.09
CA CYS A 196 -32.13 -14.08 -14.45
C CYS A 196 -33.60 -13.82 -14.07
N MET A 197 -33.92 -12.70 -13.39
CA MET A 197 -35.30 -12.37 -13.00
C MET A 197 -35.89 -11.16 -13.75
N ARG A 198 -35.20 -10.62 -14.77
CA ARG A 198 -35.68 -9.51 -15.61
C ARG A 198 -36.06 -9.90 -17.05
N GLY A 199 -36.09 -11.19 -17.35
CA GLY A 199 -36.49 -11.75 -18.65
C GLY A 199 -37.60 -12.79 -18.50
N GLY A 200 -38.79 -12.36 -18.11
CA GLY A 200 -39.89 -13.28 -17.80
C GLY A 200 -41.25 -12.67 -18.11
N LYS A 201 -41.45 -12.17 -19.33
CA LYS A 201 -42.78 -12.06 -19.95
C LYS A 201 -42.63 -11.84 -21.46
N ASN A 202 -43.10 -12.84 -22.20
CA ASN A 202 -43.41 -12.86 -23.62
C ASN A 202 -42.22 -12.95 -24.58
N GLN A 203 -41.88 -14.16 -25.00
CA GLN A 203 -41.84 -14.45 -26.44
C GLN A 203 -42.02 -15.96 -26.68
N LYS A 204 -42.85 -16.24 -27.69
CA LYS A 204 -43.33 -17.53 -28.14
C LYS A 204 -42.21 -18.39 -28.72
N GLU A 205 -42.37 -19.69 -28.52
CA GLU A 205 -42.11 -20.81 -29.43
C GLU A 205 -41.42 -20.46 -30.76
N GLU A 206 -40.24 -21.04 -30.98
CA GLU A 206 -40.00 -21.88 -32.16
C GLU A 206 -38.73 -22.74 -31.97
N GLU A 207 -38.85 -24.00 -32.40
CA GLU A 207 -37.93 -25.12 -32.24
C GLU A 207 -36.73 -25.05 -33.19
N GLY A 208 -35.59 -25.64 -32.80
CA GLY A 208 -34.57 -26.04 -33.78
C GLY A 208 -33.13 -26.26 -33.27
N GLY A 209 -32.79 -27.50 -32.90
CA GLY A 209 -31.57 -28.16 -33.40
C GLY A 209 -30.19 -27.96 -32.69
N SER A 210 -29.81 -28.98 -31.92
CA SER A 210 -28.54 -29.74 -32.04
C SER A 210 -27.16 -29.15 -31.65
N ALA A 211 -26.70 -29.54 -30.45
CA ALA A 211 -25.53 -30.40 -30.13
C ALA A 211 -24.04 -29.96 -30.32
N TYR A 212 -23.28 -30.22 -29.23
CA TYR A 212 -21.82 -30.43 -29.05
C TYR A 212 -20.81 -29.26 -29.10
N GLY A 213 -19.96 -29.19 -28.05
CA GLY A 213 -18.65 -28.54 -28.12
C GLY A 213 -18.01 -28.18 -26.76
N MET A 214 -17.28 -29.12 -26.14
CA MET A 214 -16.31 -28.81 -25.08
C MET A 214 -14.96 -28.34 -25.68
N ALA A 215 -14.30 -27.47 -24.91
CA ALA A 215 -12.85 -27.25 -24.81
C ALA A 215 -12.14 -26.14 -25.63
N SER A 216 -11.46 -25.30 -24.85
CA SER A 216 -10.13 -24.71 -25.10
C SER A 216 -10.01 -23.50 -26.03
N ARG A 217 -9.70 -22.32 -25.44
CA ARG A 217 -8.77 -21.34 -26.03
C ARG A 217 -8.12 -20.46 -24.95
N ARG A 218 -6.85 -20.76 -24.68
CA ARG A 218 -5.81 -19.76 -24.33
C ARG A 218 -5.53 -18.89 -25.57
N LYS A 219 -5.04 -17.67 -25.34
CA LYS A 219 -4.76 -16.54 -26.27
C LYS A 219 -5.98 -15.61 -26.37
N ASP A 220 -5.95 -14.36 -25.90
CA ASP A 220 -4.93 -13.33 -26.14
C ASP A 220 -4.76 -12.37 -24.95
N ALA A 221 -3.51 -12.14 -24.56
CA ALA A 221 -3.10 -11.08 -23.63
C ALA A 221 -2.23 -10.09 -24.39
N ALA A 222 -2.85 -9.18 -25.15
CA ALA A 222 -2.22 -7.97 -25.69
C ALA A 222 -3.27 -7.11 -26.44
N SER A 223 -4.02 -6.27 -25.73
CA SER A 223 -4.64 -5.03 -26.24
C SER A 223 -5.65 -4.50 -25.22
N TRP A 224 -5.19 -3.82 -24.17
CA TRP A 224 -6.06 -2.95 -23.37
C TRP A 224 -5.52 -1.53 -23.42
N SER A 225 -5.80 -0.89 -24.55
CA SER A 225 -5.74 0.55 -24.76
C SER A 225 -6.90 0.89 -25.67
N THR A 226 -8.06 1.18 -25.07
CA THR A 226 -9.13 2.05 -25.63
C THR A 226 -10.32 2.10 -24.67
N ASN A 227 -10.54 3.28 -24.09
CA ASN A 227 -11.83 3.82 -23.65
C ASN A 227 -12.78 2.86 -22.91
N TYR A 228 -12.46 2.52 -21.66
CA TYR A 228 -13.45 1.98 -20.74
C TYR A 228 -14.21 3.13 -20.09
N THR A 229 -15.36 3.49 -20.66
CA THR A 229 -16.35 4.34 -19.99
C THR A 229 -17.14 3.44 -19.05
N ALA A 230 -16.95 3.61 -17.75
CA ALA A 230 -17.69 2.87 -16.74
C ALA A 230 -19.21 3.10 -16.96
N PRO A 231 -20.04 2.04 -17.08
CA PRO A 231 -21.49 2.22 -17.12
C PRO A 231 -21.96 2.99 -15.87
N SER A 232 -22.88 3.94 -16.07
CA SER A 232 -23.37 4.91 -15.07
C SER A 232 -24.09 4.30 -13.85
N ASP A 233 -24.24 2.97 -13.79
CA ASP A 233 -24.90 2.23 -12.71
C ASP A 233 -23.94 1.32 -11.93
N ILE A 234 -22.64 1.60 -11.94
CA ILE A 234 -21.66 0.85 -11.14
C ILE A 234 -21.70 1.35 -9.70
N MET A 235 -22.41 0.66 -8.81
CA MET A 235 -22.31 0.91 -7.38
C MET A 235 -20.93 0.45 -6.88
N VAL A 236 -19.99 1.39 -6.78
CA VAL A 236 -18.70 1.18 -6.12
C VAL A 236 -18.92 1.12 -4.61
N ASP A 237 -18.20 0.23 -3.91
CA ASP A 237 -18.24 0.21 -2.44
C ASP A 237 -17.50 1.44 -1.89
N GLU A 238 -18.29 2.49 -1.64
CA GLU A 238 -17.79 3.77 -1.13
C GLU A 238 -17.10 3.61 0.23
N ALA A 239 -17.52 2.65 1.07
CA ALA A 239 -16.89 2.42 2.37
C ALA A 239 -15.45 1.91 2.23
N ALA A 240 -15.18 1.09 1.20
CA ALA A 240 -13.82 0.67 0.87
C ALA A 240 -12.99 1.85 0.34
N LEU A 241 -13.55 2.69 -0.54
CA LEU A 241 -12.86 3.90 -1.02
C LEU A 241 -12.56 4.91 0.11
N GLN A 242 -13.49 5.09 1.05
CA GLN A 242 -13.29 5.93 2.24
C GLN A 242 -12.15 5.43 3.13
N LYS A 243 -11.91 4.12 3.23
CA LYS A 243 -10.70 3.59 3.89
C LYS A 243 -9.44 4.02 3.16
N GLY A 244 -9.45 4.00 1.83
CA GLY A 244 -8.36 4.56 1.02
C GLY A 244 -8.12 6.05 1.32
N GLY A 245 -9.18 6.86 1.38
CA GLY A 245 -9.09 8.27 1.77
C GLY A 245 -8.54 8.45 3.19
N THR A 246 -8.95 7.59 4.13
CA THR A 246 -8.45 7.58 5.51
C THR A 246 -6.95 7.31 5.57
N VAL A 247 -6.42 6.45 4.70
CA VAL A 247 -4.97 6.22 4.62
C VAL A 247 -4.22 7.48 4.17
N ILE A 248 -4.74 8.23 3.20
CA ILE A 248 -4.16 9.52 2.78
C ILE A 248 -4.19 10.51 3.94
N PHE A 249 -5.31 10.57 4.67
CA PHE A 249 -5.44 11.43 5.84
C PHE A 249 -4.39 11.09 6.91
N LEU A 250 -4.18 9.80 7.22
CA LEU A 250 -3.15 9.36 8.16
C LEU A 250 -1.73 9.73 7.70
N ALA A 251 -1.44 9.60 6.40
CA ALA A 251 -0.15 10.01 5.84
C ALA A 251 0.07 11.52 5.97
N ASN A 252 -0.97 12.33 5.75
CA ASN A 252 -0.94 13.78 5.92
C ASN A 252 -0.70 14.18 7.38
N MET A 253 -1.39 13.53 8.34
CA MET A 253 -1.15 13.77 9.77
C MET A 253 0.29 13.41 10.17
N LEU A 254 0.80 12.27 9.68
CA LEU A 254 2.17 11.87 9.95
C LEU A 254 3.17 12.88 9.37
N MET A 255 2.92 13.39 8.17
CA MET A 255 3.74 14.43 7.54
C MET A 255 3.79 15.71 8.38
N ALA A 256 2.63 16.20 8.84
CA ALA A 256 2.57 17.37 9.72
C ALA A 256 3.36 17.17 11.02
N GLU A 257 3.27 15.97 11.63
CA GLU A 257 4.08 15.62 12.80
C GLU A 257 5.58 15.65 12.48
N HIS A 258 5.98 15.18 11.30
CA HIS A 258 7.38 15.25 10.82
C HIS A 258 7.89 16.68 10.67
N GLU A 259 7.05 17.62 10.24
CA GLU A 259 7.41 19.02 10.09
C GLU A 259 7.76 19.69 11.42
N THR A 260 7.12 19.26 12.51
CA THR A 260 7.39 19.80 13.86
C THR A 260 8.78 19.46 14.40
N PHE A 261 9.47 18.45 13.85
CA PHE A 261 10.77 17.98 14.38
C PHE A 261 11.97 18.88 14.02
N GLY A 262 11.78 20.02 13.34
CA GLY A 262 12.87 20.94 12.99
C GLY A 262 13.88 20.39 11.97
N ARG A 263 13.64 19.18 11.44
CA ARG A 263 14.32 18.60 10.25
C ARG A 263 13.30 18.04 9.24
N PRO A 264 12.34 18.86 8.77
CA PRO A 264 11.23 18.43 7.91
C PRO A 264 11.69 17.70 6.64
N LEU A 265 12.82 18.13 6.07
CA LEU A 265 13.28 17.71 4.75
C LEU A 265 13.67 16.23 4.65
N ARG A 266 13.97 15.55 5.76
CA ARG A 266 14.47 14.15 5.69
C ARG A 266 13.49 13.17 5.05
N TYR A 267 12.20 13.46 5.14
CA TYR A 267 11.15 12.59 4.60
C TYR A 267 10.29 13.27 3.55
N GLY A 268 10.57 14.52 3.19
CA GLY A 268 9.76 15.26 2.20
C GLY A 268 9.60 14.48 0.89
N ALA A 269 10.71 14.01 0.32
CA ALA A 269 10.70 13.18 -0.88
C ALA A 269 9.99 11.81 -0.68
N VAL A 270 10.04 11.25 0.53
CA VAL A 270 9.34 10.00 0.88
C VAL A 270 7.84 10.24 0.87
N PHE A 271 7.36 11.22 1.63
CA PHE A 271 5.95 11.60 1.66
C PHE A 271 5.43 11.93 0.27
N GLU A 272 6.16 12.76 -0.47
CA GLU A 272 5.84 13.16 -1.84
C GLU A 272 5.63 11.93 -2.75
N HIS A 273 6.57 10.97 -2.72
CA HIS A 273 6.48 9.75 -3.53
C HIS A 273 5.24 8.92 -3.22
N TYR A 274 5.01 8.62 -1.94
CA TYR A 274 3.93 7.70 -1.55
C TYR A 274 2.56 8.37 -1.61
N ILE A 275 2.44 9.64 -1.22
CA ILE A 275 1.19 10.39 -1.28
C ILE A 275 0.74 10.57 -2.73
N LEU A 276 1.64 10.94 -3.66
CA LEU A 276 1.31 11.03 -5.08
C LEU A 276 0.70 9.72 -5.61
N ARG A 277 1.32 8.58 -5.30
CA ARG A 277 0.82 7.27 -5.75
C ARG A 277 -0.53 6.93 -5.16
N MET A 278 -0.77 7.23 -3.88
CA MET A 278 -2.07 7.00 -3.25
C MET A 278 -3.16 7.90 -3.86
N VAL A 279 -2.85 9.17 -4.14
CA VAL A 279 -3.76 10.10 -4.84
C VAL A 279 -4.10 9.58 -6.23
N GLN A 280 -3.09 9.18 -7.02
CA GLN A 280 -3.30 8.64 -8.37
C GLN A 280 -4.13 7.35 -8.35
N LEU A 281 -3.92 6.49 -7.34
CA LEU A 281 -4.72 5.28 -7.14
C LEU A 281 -6.20 5.62 -6.92
N LEU A 282 -6.52 6.45 -5.92
CA LEU A 282 -7.92 6.80 -5.66
C LEU A 282 -8.55 7.55 -6.82
N ALA A 283 -7.84 8.52 -7.41
CA ALA A 283 -8.36 9.33 -8.51
C ALA A 283 -8.67 8.50 -9.76
N ARG A 284 -7.89 7.45 -10.02
CA ARG A 284 -8.10 6.56 -11.16
C ARG A 284 -9.33 5.66 -11.01
N TYR A 285 -9.68 5.29 -9.78
CA TYR A 285 -10.62 4.21 -9.51
C TYR A 285 -11.89 4.64 -8.76
N ALA A 286 -11.91 5.84 -8.19
CA ALA A 286 -13.12 6.45 -7.66
C ALA A 286 -13.90 7.14 -8.79
N MET A 287 -15.22 6.90 -8.84
CA MET A 287 -16.07 7.52 -9.86
C MET A 287 -16.38 8.99 -9.54
N ASP A 288 -16.78 9.74 -10.56
CA ASP A 288 -17.32 11.09 -10.38
C ASP A 288 -18.56 11.04 -9.46
N GLY A 289 -18.47 11.74 -8.31
CA GLY A 289 -19.48 11.72 -7.26
C GLY A 289 -19.11 10.91 -6.00
N SER A 290 -17.99 10.18 -6.00
CA SER A 290 -17.45 9.54 -4.80
C SER A 290 -17.04 10.59 -3.76
N GLU A 291 -17.42 10.37 -2.49
CA GLU A 291 -16.98 11.19 -1.36
C GLU A 291 -15.47 11.07 -1.14
N ALA A 292 -14.91 9.88 -1.35
CA ALA A 292 -13.47 9.68 -1.30
C ALA A 292 -12.74 10.51 -2.37
N LEU A 293 -13.27 10.58 -3.60
CA LEU A 293 -12.68 11.43 -4.65
C LEU A 293 -12.81 12.92 -4.30
N ALA A 294 -13.96 13.34 -3.76
CA ALA A 294 -14.16 14.73 -3.33
C ALA A 294 -13.16 15.12 -2.23
N PHE A 295 -12.97 14.28 -1.22
CA PHE A 295 -11.96 14.46 -0.17
C PHE A 295 -10.54 14.59 -0.75
N VAL A 296 -10.17 13.71 -1.69
CA VAL A 296 -8.82 13.76 -2.31
C VAL A 296 -8.65 15.04 -3.15
N ARG A 297 -9.68 15.47 -3.88
CA ARG A 297 -9.65 16.75 -4.62
C ARG A 297 -9.41 17.93 -3.68
N GLU A 298 -10.21 18.06 -2.62
CA GLU A 298 -10.07 19.14 -1.64
C GLU A 298 -8.69 19.13 -0.99
N THR A 299 -8.19 17.95 -0.61
CA THR A 299 -6.85 17.80 -0.01
C THR A 299 -5.74 18.26 -0.98
N VAL A 300 -5.85 17.92 -2.27
CA VAL A 300 -4.89 18.35 -3.30
C VAL A 300 -4.94 19.86 -3.53
N GLU A 301 -6.12 20.49 -3.46
CA GLU A 301 -6.25 21.95 -3.52
C GLU A 301 -5.53 22.62 -2.35
N VAL A 302 -5.76 22.15 -1.12
CA VAL A 302 -5.07 22.66 0.08
C VAL A 302 -3.55 22.53 -0.04
N TRP A 303 -3.04 21.37 -0.49
CA TRP A 303 -1.61 21.19 -0.71
C TRP A 303 -1.04 22.09 -1.82
N THR A 304 -1.84 22.36 -2.85
CA THR A 304 -1.46 23.25 -3.95
C THR A 304 -1.36 24.69 -3.47
N GLU A 305 -2.34 25.17 -2.71
CA GLU A 305 -2.33 26.52 -2.14
C GLU A 305 -1.19 26.71 -1.15
N GLY A 306 -0.90 25.67 -0.34
CA GLY A 306 0.19 25.67 0.64
C GLY A 306 1.58 25.45 0.05
N ASN A 307 1.73 25.12 -1.24
CA ASN A 307 2.99 24.68 -1.86
C ASN A 307 3.68 23.55 -1.06
N VAL A 308 2.90 22.57 -0.60
CA VAL A 308 3.36 21.52 0.32
C VAL A 308 4.36 20.55 -0.34
N PHE A 309 4.19 20.27 -1.64
CA PHE A 309 5.07 19.42 -2.43
C PHE A 309 5.72 20.20 -3.58
N ALA A 310 6.66 19.57 -4.29
CA ALA A 310 7.26 20.14 -5.48
C ALA A 310 6.20 20.53 -6.54
N PRO A 311 6.37 21.63 -7.30
CA PRO A 311 5.39 22.10 -8.27
C PRO A 311 4.98 21.06 -9.32
N ALA A 312 5.93 20.25 -9.79
CA ALA A 312 5.65 19.17 -10.74
C ALA A 312 4.73 18.10 -10.13
N THR A 313 4.99 17.71 -8.88
CA THR A 313 4.18 16.73 -8.17
C THR A 313 2.78 17.25 -7.85
N LEU A 314 2.64 18.52 -7.47
CA LEU A 314 1.34 19.16 -7.30
C LEU A 314 0.56 19.19 -8.63
N GLN A 315 1.22 19.46 -9.74
CA GLN A 315 0.58 19.39 -11.06
C GLN A 315 0.12 17.98 -11.40
N ASP A 316 0.96 16.96 -11.18
CA ASP A 316 0.59 15.56 -11.38
C ASP A 316 -0.61 15.14 -10.51
N MET A 317 -0.67 15.61 -9.26
CA MET A 317 -1.82 15.38 -8.38
C MET A 317 -3.08 16.03 -8.94
N ARG A 318 -3.01 17.30 -9.33
CA ARG A 318 -4.15 18.05 -9.91
C ARG A 318 -4.68 17.39 -11.18
N ASP A 319 -3.79 16.95 -12.05
CA ASP A 319 -4.14 16.27 -13.29
C ASP A 319 -4.82 14.93 -12.99
N ALA A 320 -4.31 14.17 -12.03
CA ALA A 320 -4.91 12.91 -11.61
C ALA A 320 -6.35 13.09 -11.09
N VAL A 321 -6.59 14.11 -10.27
CA VAL A 321 -7.92 14.37 -9.70
C VAL A 321 -8.78 15.28 -10.59
N GLY A 322 -8.35 15.63 -11.81
CA GLY A 322 -9.14 16.42 -12.75
C GLY A 322 -9.39 17.88 -12.33
N ILE A 323 -8.49 18.49 -11.54
CA ILE A 323 -8.52 19.93 -11.23
C ILE A 323 -7.79 20.66 -12.36
N LYS A 324 -8.54 21.29 -13.26
CA LYS A 324 -7.94 22.13 -14.31
C LYS A 324 -7.29 23.37 -13.69
N ALA A 325 -6.17 23.81 -14.25
CA ALA A 325 -5.57 25.09 -13.89
C ALA A 325 -6.62 26.19 -14.10
N ASN A 326 -6.89 27.00 -13.07
CA ASN A 326 -7.70 28.20 -13.23
C ASN A 326 -7.02 29.08 -14.28
N ALA A 327 -7.65 29.22 -15.45
CA ALA A 327 -7.19 30.11 -16.53
C ALA A 327 -7.28 31.61 -16.16
N ASN A 328 -7.44 31.95 -14.88
CA ASN A 328 -7.60 33.30 -14.38
C ASN A 328 -6.43 33.66 -13.46
N ASN A 329 -5.29 33.99 -14.06
CA ASN A 329 -4.28 34.87 -13.46
C ASN A 329 -3.49 35.67 -14.51
N HIS A 330 -4.15 35.99 -15.62
CA HIS A 330 -3.73 37.04 -16.55
C HIS A 330 -4.92 37.96 -16.84
N ARG A 331 -5.17 38.88 -15.92
CA ARG A 331 -5.81 40.16 -16.22
C ARG A 331 -5.17 41.26 -15.40
#